data_AF-A0A6M9TU49-F1
#
_entry.id   AF-A0A6M9TU49-F1
#
_cell.length_a   1.000
_cell.length_b   1.000
_cell.length_c   1.000
_cell.angle_alpha   90.00
_cell.angle_beta   90.00
_cell.angle_gamma   90.00
#
_symmetry.space_group_name_H-M   'P 1'
#
loop_
_entity.id
_entity.type
_entity.pdbx_description
1 polymer ?
#
loop_
_entity_poly.entity_id
_entity_poly.type
_entity_poly.pdbx_seq_one_letter_code
_entity_poly.pdbx_strand_id
1 'polypeptide(L)' 'MPQLDTSTWFITIVSSMATLFILFQLKISSQIFPAAPSPKVMPTQKTKNPWESKWTKIYLPLLLPQQ' A
#
# COMPACT_ATOMS: atom_id res chain seq x y z
N MET A 1 -21.22 35.89 37.84
CA MET A 1 -21.80 34.84 36.96
C MET A 1 -20.74 33.76 36.80
N PRO A 2 -21.02 32.47 37.07
CA PRO A 2 -20.01 31.39 37.08
C PRO A 2 -19.42 31.07 35.69
N GLN A 3 -19.96 31.67 34.62
CA GLN A 3 -19.41 31.59 33.25
C GLN A 3 -18.30 32.60 32.97
N LEU A 4 -18.10 33.59 33.84
CA LEU A 4 -17.09 34.64 33.66
C LEU A 4 -15.70 34.23 34.17
N ASP A 5 -15.61 33.09 34.85
CA ASP A 5 -14.36 32.50 35.34
C ASP A 5 -13.63 31.80 34.18
N THR A 6 -12.92 32.59 33.37
CA THR A 6 -12.18 32.15 32.18
C THR A 6 -10.94 31.30 32.48
N SER A 7 -10.48 31.28 33.73
CA SER A 7 -9.33 30.45 34.17
C SER A 7 -9.57 28.96 33.96
N THR A 8 -10.83 28.52 34.09
CA THR A 8 -11.20 27.11 33.93
C THR A 8 -11.22 26.68 32.46
N TRP A 9 -11.41 27.64 31.54
CA TRP A 9 -11.59 27.35 30.11
C TRP A 9 -10.36 26.67 29.51
N PHE A 10 -9.16 27.08 29.90
CA PHE A 10 -7.94 26.45 29.41
C PHE A 10 -7.89 24.95 29.75
N ILE A 11 -8.20 24.60 31.00
CA ILE A 11 -8.21 23.21 31.47
C ILE A 11 -9.34 22.43 30.76
N THR A 12 -10.52 23.03 30.62
CA THR A 12 -11.66 22.41 29.92
C THR A 12 -11.36 22.16 28.44
N ILE A 13 -10.70 23.10 27.75
CA ILE A 13 -10.32 22.95 26.34
C ILE A 13 -9.27 21.85 26.19
N VAL A 14 -8.24 21.84 27.03
CA VAL A 14 -7.20 20.78 26.98
C VAL A 14 -7.79 19.41 27.32
N SER A 15 -8.64 19.33 28.36
CA SER A 15 -9.30 18.09 28.77
C SER A 15 -10.26 17.55 27.70
N SER A 16 -11.05 18.42 27.07
CA SER A 16 -11.95 18.02 25.99
C SER A 16 -11.18 17.59 24.73
N MET A 17 -10.10 18.29 24.38
CA MET A 17 -9.24 17.93 23.24
C MET A 17 -8.54 16.57 23.45
N ALA A 18 -8.02 16.31 24.66
CA ALA A 18 -7.40 15.03 25.00
C ALA A 18 -8.42 13.87 24.93
N THR A 19 -9.62 14.08 25.48
CA THR A 19 -10.71 13.10 25.43
C THR A 19 -11.08 12.76 23.99
N LEU A 20 -11.26 13.79 23.16
CA LEU A 20 -11.62 13.62 21.75
C LEU A 20 -10.50 12.90 20.98
N PHE A 21 -9.24 13.26 21.23
CA PHE A 21 -8.09 12.62 20.61
C PHE A 21 -8.03 11.12 20.91
N ILE A 22 -8.21 10.70 22.17
CA ILE A 22 -8.18 9.29 22.56
C ILE A 22 -9.30 8.49 21.87
N LEU A 23 -10.52 9.04 21.79
CA LEU A 23 -11.64 8.40 21.11
C LEU A 23 -11.39 8.21 19.62
N PHE A 24 -10.85 9.23 18.95
CA PHE A 24 -10.49 9.14 17.53
C PHE A 24 -9.35 8.16 17.28
N GLN A 25 -8.30 8.17 18.13
CA GLN A 25 -7.18 7.22 18.02
C GLN A 25 -7.64 5.77 18.10
N LEU A 26 -8.53 5.44 19.04
CA LEU A 26 -9.09 4.09 19.17
C LEU A 26 -9.85 3.66 17.91
N LYS A 27 -10.62 4.58 17.31
CA LYS A 27 -11.40 4.33 16.09
C LYS A 27 -10.50 4.11 14.88
N ILE A 28 -9.48 4.94 14.70
CA ILE A 28 -8.51 4.84 13.60
C ILE A 28 -7.66 3.57 13.73
N SER A 29 -7.21 3.23 14.95
CA SER A 29 -6.43 2.02 15.21
C SER A 29 -7.22 0.73 14.97
N SER A 30 -8.54 0.76 15.15
CA SER A 30 -9.41 -0.41 14.90
C SER A 30 -9.84 -0.51 13.44
N GLN A 31 -9.62 0.53 12.63
CA GLN A 31 -9.88 0.46 11.20
C GLN A 31 -8.76 -0.30 10.51
N ILE A 32 -9.10 -1.48 10.01
CA ILE A 32 -8.24 -2.23 9.09
C ILE A 32 -8.37 -1.54 7.74
N PHE A 33 -7.38 -0.71 7.40
CA PHE A 33 -7.26 -0.18 6.05
C PHE A 33 -6.90 -1.34 5.12
N PRO A 34 -7.66 -1.58 4.04
CA PRO A 34 -7.24 -2.53 3.02
C PRO A 34 -5.87 -2.08 2.53
N ALA A 35 -4.89 -2.99 2.58
CA ALA A 35 -3.57 -2.72 2.04
C ALA A 35 -3.75 -2.19 0.62
N ALA A 36 -3.09 -1.07 0.30
CA ALA A 36 -2.99 -0.61 -1.08
C ALA A 36 -2.62 -1.83 -1.93
N PRO A 37 -3.30 -2.09 -3.06
CA PRO A 37 -3.02 -3.26 -3.87
C PRO A 37 -1.55 -3.20 -4.26
N SER A 38 -0.72 -3.95 -3.53
CA SER A 38 0.68 -4.10 -3.86
C SER A 38 0.67 -4.74 -5.24
N PRO A 39 1.36 -4.16 -6.25
CA PRO A 39 1.55 -4.85 -7.50
C PRO A 39 2.21 -6.16 -7.11
N LYS A 40 1.45 -7.26 -7.16
CA LYS A 40 1.99 -8.60 -6.97
C LYS A 40 3.18 -8.62 -7.89
N VAL A 41 4.38 -8.73 -7.32
CA VAL A 41 5.56 -9.07 -8.08
C VAL A 41 5.28 -10.49 -8.52
N MET A 42 4.52 -10.61 -9.61
CA MET A 42 4.41 -11.85 -10.34
C MET A 42 5.88 -12.15 -10.62
N PRO A 43 6.44 -13.27 -10.10
CA PRO A 43 7.73 -13.70 -10.60
C PRO A 43 7.51 -13.68 -12.10
N THR A 44 8.29 -12.87 -12.81
CA THR A 44 8.19 -12.80 -14.25
C THR A 44 8.46 -14.22 -14.70
N GLN A 45 7.39 -15.02 -14.85
CA GLN A 45 7.42 -16.17 -15.71
C GLN A 45 7.90 -15.52 -16.97
N LYS A 46 9.15 -15.82 -17.33
CA LYS A 46 9.69 -15.46 -18.62
C LYS A 46 8.78 -16.20 -19.59
N THR A 47 7.64 -15.58 -19.88
CA THR A 47 6.75 -15.97 -20.96
C THR A 47 7.69 -15.87 -22.12
N LYS A 48 8.23 -17.02 -22.55
CA LYS A 48 9.05 -17.09 -23.74
C LYS A 48 8.13 -16.54 -24.80
N ASN A 49 8.40 -15.30 -25.21
CA ASN A 49 7.61 -14.67 -26.24
C ASN A 49 7.58 -15.66 -27.40
N PRO A 50 6.42 -15.93 -28.00
CA PRO A 50 6.35 -16.85 -29.13
C PRO A 50 7.32 -16.42 -30.25
N TRP A 51 7.65 -15.13 -30.29
CA TRP A 51 8.72 -14.52 -31.08
C TRP A 51 10.12 -15.09 -30.78
N GLU A 52 10.56 -15.12 -29.51
CA GLU A 52 11.84 -15.71 -29.09
C GLU A 52 11.92 -17.20 -29.44
N SER A 53 10.81 -17.93 -29.27
CA SER A 53 10.73 -19.34 -29.67
C SER A 53 10.83 -19.51 -31.18
N LYS A 54 10.20 -18.63 -31.96
CA LYS A 54 10.33 -18.58 -33.43
C LYS A 54 11.77 -18.30 -33.85
N TRP A 55 12.44 -17.30 -33.27
CA TRP A 55 13.84 -16.99 -33.59
C TRP A 55 14.78 -18.14 -33.24
N THR A 56 14.69 -18.68 -32.02
CA THR A 56 15.51 -19.82 -31.62
C THR A 56 15.30 -21.00 -32.57
N LYS A 57 14.05 -21.25 -32.99
CA LYS A 57 13.71 -22.33 -33.91
C LYS A 57 14.13 -22.10 -35.37
N ILE A 58 14.34 -20.84 -35.80
CA ILE A 58 14.83 -20.53 -37.16
C ILE A 58 16.36 -20.61 -37.20
N TYR A 59 17.04 -20.16 -36.15
CA TYR A 59 18.50 -20.22 -36.08
C TYR A 59 19.05 -21.62 -35.77
N LEU A 60 18.34 -22.42 -34.98
CA LEU A 60 18.77 -23.78 -34.61
C LEU A 60 18.99 -24.73 -35.81
N PRO A 61 18.09 -24.82 -36.82
CA PRO A 61 18.32 -25.62 -38.02
C PRO A 61 19.35 -25.00 -38.98
N LEU A 62 19.55 -23.67 -38.95
CA LEU A 62 20.56 -23.00 -39.78
C LEU A 62 22.00 -23.21 -39.26
N LEU A 63 22.16 -23.39 -37.94
CA LEU A 63 23.44 -23.65 -37.29
C LEU A 63 23.85 -25.13 -37.29
N LEU A 64 22.93 -26.05 -37.64
CA LEU A 64 23.29 -27.44 -37.88
C LEU A 64 23.96 -27.52 -39.26
N PRO A 65 25.26 -27.87 -39.34
CA PRO A 65 25.88 -28.09 -40.64
C PRO A 65 25.15 -29.23 -41.31
N GLN A 66 24.66 -28.97 -42.52
CA GLN A 66 24.01 -29.98 -43.35
C GLN A 66 25.07 -31.05 -43.66
N GLN A 67 25.04 -32.15 -42.89
CA GLN A 67 25.91 -33.31 -43.04
C GLN A 67 25.77 -33.97 -44.42
#